data_AF-A0A177VGR2-F1
#
_entry.id   AF-A0A177VGR2-F1
#
_cell.length_a   1.000
_cell.length_b   1.000
_cell.length_c   1.000
_cell.angle_alpha   90.00
_cell.angle_beta   90.00
_cell.angle_gamma   90.00
#
_symmetry.space_group_name_H-M   'P 1'
#
loop_
_entity.id
_entity.type
_entity.pdbx_description
1 polymer ?
#
loop_
_entity_poly.entity_id
_entity_poly.type
_entity_poly.pdbx_seq_one_letter_code
_entity_poly.pdbx_strand_id
1 'polypeptide(L)'
;MSRMSSTFPGRDIRGPCPSLNVLSDHGYFNRDGSVSLTHAIEVVSQLSGISPELGAVLPAYAVVFTGNILDGTWSIGGRVQYELLGSVSNLLAGEPEGINSHTVFKGDAPVSRTDYYTNNRNDYTSQPAFFKQLVGIAGPHKGGEDAYAREVLARHRTLRFNHSTSTNLYFFLSAFGGLVVTTAAHDFIVNP
;
A
#
# COMPACT_ATOMS: atom_id res chain seq x y z
N MET A 1 0.74 4.23 -32.93
CA MET A 1 0.51 3.36 -31.75
C MET A 1 -0.61 3.99 -30.95
N SER A 2 -1.79 3.38 -30.98
CA SER A 2 -3.02 3.93 -30.41
C SER A 2 -2.94 3.91 -28.88
N ARG A 3 -3.11 5.06 -28.23
CA ARG A 3 -3.24 5.14 -26.78
C ARG A 3 -4.62 4.59 -26.41
N MET A 4 -4.68 3.35 -25.94
CA MET A 4 -5.79 2.92 -25.08
C MET A 4 -5.66 3.72 -23.79
N SER A 5 -6.50 4.74 -23.66
CA SER A 5 -6.47 5.68 -22.55
C SER A 5 -7.39 5.16 -21.45
N SER A 6 -6.83 4.44 -20.46
CA SER A 6 -7.52 4.25 -19.19
C SER A 6 -7.86 5.65 -18.64
N THR A 7 -9.15 5.94 -18.54
CA THR A 7 -9.62 7.28 -18.16
C THR A 7 -9.67 7.34 -16.64
N PHE A 8 -8.61 7.84 -16.02
CA PHE A 8 -8.61 8.19 -14.60
C PHE A 8 -9.57 9.37 -14.41
N PRO A 9 -10.61 9.28 -13.56
CA PRO A 9 -11.44 10.44 -13.26
C PRO A 9 -10.53 11.52 -12.65
N GLY A 10 -10.50 12.72 -13.26
CA GLY A 10 -9.45 13.74 -13.11
C GLY A 10 -9.25 14.34 -11.71
N ARG A 11 -8.78 13.53 -10.77
CA ARG A 11 -8.32 13.91 -9.44
C ARG A 11 -7.12 13.05 -9.08
N ASP A 12 -6.08 13.67 -8.53
CA ASP A 12 -4.90 12.97 -8.02
C ASP A 12 -5.31 11.90 -6.98
N ILE A 13 -5.06 10.63 -7.29
CA ILE A 13 -5.42 9.52 -6.42
C ILE A 13 -4.25 9.17 -5.50
N ARG A 14 -4.56 8.98 -4.22
CA ARG A 14 -3.64 8.50 -3.20
C ARG A 14 -4.26 7.33 -2.47
N GLY A 15 -3.41 6.52 -1.86
CA GLY A 15 -3.85 5.32 -1.17
C GLY A 15 -3.10 5.06 0.13
N PRO A 16 -3.07 3.80 0.57
CA PRO A 16 -2.60 3.42 1.89
C PRO A 16 -1.07 3.37 1.98
N CYS A 17 -0.34 3.35 0.87
CA CYS A 17 1.11 3.31 0.90
C CYS A 17 1.69 4.74 0.93
N PRO A 18 2.31 5.16 2.03
CA PRO A 18 2.87 6.51 2.12
C PRO A 18 3.97 6.76 1.10
N SER A 19 4.83 5.77 0.81
CA SER A 19 5.94 5.93 -0.14
C SER A 19 5.43 6.17 -1.56
N LEU A 20 4.44 5.41 -2.03
CA LEU A 20 3.86 5.61 -3.38
C LEU A 20 3.13 6.95 -3.50
N ASN A 21 2.49 7.40 -2.42
CA ASN A 21 1.88 8.73 -2.37
C ASN A 21 2.93 9.82 -2.56
N VAL A 22 4.06 9.75 -1.84
CA VAL A 22 5.18 10.69 -1.99
C VAL A 22 5.75 10.66 -3.40
N LEU A 23 5.95 9.48 -3.99
CA LEU A 23 6.43 9.37 -5.37
C LEU A 23 5.50 10.06 -6.37
N SER A 24 4.19 9.93 -6.19
CA SER A 24 3.20 10.61 -7.05
C SER A 24 3.12 12.13 -6.76
N ASP A 25 3.19 12.53 -5.49
CA ASP A 25 3.20 13.94 -5.06
C ASP A 25 4.42 14.70 -5.60
N HIS A 26 5.56 14.00 -5.74
CA HIS A 26 6.79 14.58 -6.26
C HIS A 26 7.01 14.35 -7.76
N GLY A 27 6.08 13.70 -8.46
CA GLY A 27 6.14 13.49 -9.91
C GLY A 27 7.13 12.41 -10.36
N TYR A 28 7.63 11.58 -9.43
CA TYR A 28 8.32 10.33 -9.78
C TYR A 28 7.34 9.33 -10.39
N PHE A 29 6.09 9.30 -9.90
CA PHE A 29 4.96 8.64 -10.55
C PHE A 29 3.99 9.66 -11.13
N ASN A 30 3.06 9.20 -11.98
CA ASN A 30 2.02 10.08 -12.50
C ASN A 30 1.21 10.64 -11.33
N ARG A 31 0.95 11.96 -11.37
CA ARG A 31 0.25 12.67 -10.28
C ARG A 31 -1.18 12.16 -10.08
N ASP A 32 -1.79 11.62 -11.12
CA ASP A 32 -3.10 10.99 -11.08
C ASP A 32 -3.15 9.70 -10.23
N GLY A 33 -1.99 9.13 -9.87
CA GLY A 33 -1.87 7.91 -9.08
C GLY A 33 -1.83 6.62 -9.93
N SER A 34 -1.74 6.76 -11.24
CA SER A 34 -1.52 5.64 -12.17
C SER A 34 -0.04 5.29 -12.29
N VAL A 35 0.26 3.99 -12.32
CA VAL A 35 1.66 3.53 -12.42
C VAL A 35 1.75 2.31 -13.34
N SER A 36 2.75 2.27 -14.23
CA SER A 36 3.11 1.06 -14.97
C SER A 36 4.08 0.20 -14.18
N LEU A 37 4.05 -1.11 -14.38
CA LEU A 37 4.94 -2.08 -13.75
C LEU A 37 6.42 -1.71 -13.95
N THR A 38 6.81 -1.45 -15.20
CA THR A 38 8.20 -1.15 -15.55
C THR A 38 8.69 0.13 -14.91
N HIS A 39 7.84 1.16 -14.89
CA HIS A 39 8.15 2.45 -14.27
C HIS A 39 8.25 2.33 -12.75
N ALA A 40 7.39 1.52 -12.12
CA ALA A 40 7.47 1.23 -10.69
C ALA A 40 8.81 0.55 -10.33
N ILE A 41 9.21 -0.46 -11.09
CA ILE A 41 10.47 -1.18 -10.86
C ILE A 41 11.66 -0.23 -11.00
N GLU A 42 11.69 0.56 -12.07
CA GLU A 42 12.78 1.51 -12.33
C GLU A 42 12.93 2.52 -11.18
N VAL A 43 11.84 3.22 -10.82
CA VAL A 43 11.87 4.25 -9.78
C VAL A 43 12.20 3.65 -8.41
N VAL A 44 11.59 2.51 -8.04
CA VAL A 44 11.83 1.89 -6.74
C VAL A 44 13.27 1.41 -6.63
N SER A 45 13.80 0.73 -7.66
CA SER A 45 15.20 0.29 -7.64
C SER A 45 16.20 1.44 -7.57
N GLN A 46 15.93 2.56 -8.25
CA GLN A 46 16.78 3.74 -8.18
C GLN A 46 16.78 4.41 -6.79
N LEU A 47 15.64 4.42 -6.10
CA LEU A 47 15.47 5.16 -4.85
C LEU A 47 15.77 4.34 -3.59
N SER A 48 15.53 3.03 -3.61
CA SER A 48 15.69 2.15 -2.43
C SER A 48 16.90 1.23 -2.52
N GLY A 49 17.59 1.17 -3.66
CA GLY A 49 18.70 0.21 -3.86
C GLY A 49 18.27 -1.26 -3.90
N ILE A 50 16.96 -1.54 -3.91
CA ILE A 50 16.40 -2.88 -4.07
C ILE A 50 16.62 -3.36 -5.51
N SER A 51 17.08 -4.61 -5.68
CA SER A 51 17.29 -5.18 -7.03
C SER A 51 15.99 -5.16 -7.84
N PRO A 52 16.04 -5.00 -9.18
CA PRO A 52 14.84 -4.95 -10.00
C PRO A 52 13.91 -6.16 -9.83
N GLU A 53 14.47 -7.35 -9.62
CA GLU A 53 13.72 -8.59 -9.41
C GLU A 53 12.91 -8.55 -8.12
N LEU A 54 13.52 -8.06 -7.03
CA LEU A 54 12.83 -7.92 -5.75
C LEU A 54 11.84 -6.74 -5.77
N GLY A 55 12.21 -5.64 -6.43
CA GLY A 55 11.36 -4.47 -6.64
C GLY A 55 10.13 -4.77 -7.50
N ALA A 56 10.16 -5.81 -8.33
CA ALA A 56 9.05 -6.22 -9.19
C ALA A 56 7.93 -6.97 -8.46
N VAL A 57 8.19 -7.58 -7.30
CA VAL A 57 7.23 -8.48 -6.64
C VAL A 57 5.91 -7.78 -6.28
N LEU A 58 5.97 -6.66 -5.56
CA LEU A 58 4.77 -5.94 -5.13
C LEU A 58 4.02 -5.25 -6.29
N PRO A 59 4.70 -4.54 -7.21
CA PRO A 59 4.04 -3.96 -8.38
C PRO A 59 3.42 -5.01 -9.31
N ALA A 60 4.07 -6.15 -9.53
CA ALA A 60 3.51 -7.23 -10.35
C ALA A 60 2.25 -7.81 -9.72
N TYR A 61 2.26 -8.02 -8.39
CA TYR A 61 1.06 -8.43 -7.66
C TYR A 61 -0.07 -7.40 -7.81
N ALA A 62 0.24 -6.11 -7.68
CA ALA A 62 -0.76 -5.04 -7.84
C ALA A 62 -1.38 -5.05 -9.26
N VAL A 63 -0.57 -5.21 -10.31
CA VAL A 63 -1.07 -5.34 -11.70
C VAL A 63 -1.99 -6.54 -11.86
N VAL A 64 -1.60 -7.71 -11.36
CA VAL A 64 -2.36 -8.96 -11.54
C VAL A 64 -3.70 -8.93 -10.81
N PHE A 65 -3.71 -8.46 -9.57
CA PHE A 65 -4.88 -8.61 -8.70
C PHE A 65 -5.72 -7.34 -8.55
N THR A 66 -5.18 -6.18 -8.88
CA THR A 66 -5.87 -4.89 -8.67
C THR A 66 -5.81 -3.95 -9.87
N GLY A 67 -5.05 -4.32 -10.91
CA GLY A 67 -4.73 -3.49 -12.06
C GLY A 67 -5.21 -4.05 -13.40
N ASN A 68 -4.67 -3.49 -14.48
CA ASN A 68 -4.83 -3.98 -15.83
C ASN A 68 -3.59 -4.77 -16.26
N ILE A 69 -3.76 -6.08 -16.37
CA ILE A 69 -2.70 -7.01 -16.80
C ILE A 69 -2.25 -6.72 -18.25
N LEU A 70 -3.16 -6.31 -19.14
CA LEU A 70 -2.83 -6.10 -20.54
C LEU A 70 -1.90 -4.90 -20.75
N ASP A 71 -2.13 -3.83 -19.99
CA ASP A 71 -1.32 -2.61 -20.06
C ASP A 71 -0.16 -2.63 -19.05
N GLY A 72 -0.12 -3.62 -18.16
CA GLY A 72 0.81 -3.65 -17.03
C GLY A 72 0.67 -2.44 -16.11
N THR A 73 -0.55 -1.90 -15.95
CA THR A 73 -0.81 -0.69 -15.15
C THR A 73 -1.66 -0.99 -13.93
N TRP A 74 -1.49 -0.19 -12.89
CA TRP A 74 -2.24 -0.31 -11.63
C TRP A 74 -2.39 1.06 -10.97
N SER A 75 -3.24 1.12 -9.93
CA SER A 75 -3.50 2.35 -9.18
C SER A 75 -2.90 2.30 -7.78
N ILE A 76 -2.21 3.37 -7.37
CA ILE A 76 -1.68 3.50 -6.00
C ILE A 76 -2.77 3.73 -4.94
N GLY A 77 -4.03 3.82 -5.36
CA GLY A 77 -5.23 3.80 -4.53
C GLY A 77 -6.47 3.95 -5.39
N GLY A 78 -7.65 3.78 -4.81
CA GLY A 78 -8.94 4.08 -5.44
C GLY A 78 -9.26 3.29 -6.72
N ARG A 79 -10.50 3.45 -7.18
CA ARG A 79 -11.00 2.74 -8.36
C ARG A 79 -10.47 3.34 -9.64
N VAL A 80 -10.03 2.48 -10.56
CA VAL A 80 -9.68 2.84 -11.92
C VAL A 80 -10.53 2.00 -12.86
N GLN A 81 -11.18 2.66 -13.81
CA GLN A 81 -11.93 1.95 -14.84
C GLN A 81 -10.95 1.50 -15.92
N TYR A 82 -10.82 0.18 -16.06
CA TYR A 82 -10.07 -0.44 -17.16
C TYR A 82 -11.04 -0.84 -18.27
N GLU A 83 -10.71 -0.54 -19.51
CA GLU A 83 -11.53 -0.96 -20.65
C GLU A 83 -11.35 -2.47 -20.93
N LEU A 84 -12.42 -3.08 -21.47
CA LEU A 84 -12.38 -4.41 -22.12
C LEU A 84 -12.07 -5.62 -21.19
N LEU A 85 -10.98 -6.35 -21.46
CA LEU A 85 -10.59 -7.62 -20.82
C LEU A 85 -9.95 -7.46 -19.43
N GLY A 86 -9.66 -6.23 -19.00
CA GLY A 86 -9.25 -5.92 -17.62
C GLY A 86 -10.35 -6.23 -16.57
N SER A 87 -11.56 -6.62 -17.01
CA SER A 87 -12.67 -7.04 -16.16
C SER A 87 -12.68 -8.53 -15.77
N VAL A 88 -11.88 -9.39 -16.43
CA VAL A 88 -11.87 -10.84 -16.11
C VAL A 88 -11.18 -11.11 -14.77
N SER A 89 -10.16 -10.33 -14.40
CA SER A 89 -9.58 -10.32 -13.04
C SER A 89 -10.59 -9.83 -12.00
N ASN A 90 -11.43 -8.85 -12.35
CA ASN A 90 -12.45 -8.31 -11.44
C ASN A 90 -13.53 -9.35 -11.07
N LEU A 91 -13.77 -10.33 -11.94
CA LEU A 91 -14.70 -11.44 -11.65
C LEU A 91 -14.19 -12.37 -10.54
N LEU A 92 -12.88 -12.49 -10.37
CA LEU A 92 -12.23 -13.35 -9.38
C LEU A 92 -11.79 -12.58 -8.12
N ALA A 93 -11.42 -11.31 -8.25
CA ALA A 93 -10.82 -10.49 -7.19
C ALA A 93 -11.73 -9.36 -6.64
N GLY A 94 -12.90 -9.14 -7.25
CA GLY A 94 -13.80 -8.03 -6.93
C GLY A 94 -13.50 -6.77 -7.74
N GLU A 95 -14.22 -5.69 -7.44
CA GLU A 95 -14.03 -4.41 -8.14
C GLU A 95 -12.60 -3.86 -7.94
N PRO A 96 -11.93 -3.37 -8.99
CA PRO A 96 -10.54 -2.92 -8.91
C PRO A 96 -10.49 -1.58 -8.16
N GLU A 97 -10.12 -1.62 -6.88
CA GLU A 97 -9.85 -0.43 -6.05
C GLU A 97 -8.35 -0.09 -5.98
N GLY A 98 -7.56 -0.59 -6.94
CA GLY A 98 -6.10 -0.53 -6.87
C GLY A 98 -5.58 -1.14 -5.58
N ILE A 99 -4.54 -0.57 -4.99
CA ILE A 99 -4.06 -1.05 -3.69
C ILE A 99 -4.94 -0.64 -2.51
N ASN A 100 -6.11 0.00 -2.70
CA ASN A 100 -7.10 0.10 -1.62
C ASN A 100 -7.86 -1.22 -1.41
N SER A 101 -7.79 -2.16 -2.36
CA SER A 101 -8.53 -3.42 -2.30
C SER A 101 -8.23 -4.21 -1.02
N HIS A 102 -9.20 -4.17 -0.10
CA HIS A 102 -9.15 -4.87 1.19
C HIS A 102 -9.07 -6.38 0.95
N THR A 103 -8.26 -7.07 1.76
CA THR A 103 -7.93 -8.51 1.69
C THR A 103 -7.06 -8.95 0.51
N VAL A 104 -7.12 -8.24 -0.63
CA VAL A 104 -6.28 -8.51 -1.82
C VAL A 104 -4.88 -7.95 -1.62
N PHE A 105 -4.74 -6.63 -1.53
CA PHE A 105 -3.45 -5.96 -1.28
C PHE A 105 -3.35 -5.46 0.16
N LYS A 106 -4.48 -5.04 0.72
CA LYS A 106 -4.57 -4.41 2.03
C LYS A 106 -4.97 -5.40 3.11
N GLY A 107 -4.28 -5.35 4.26
CA GLY A 107 -4.63 -6.07 5.47
C GLY A 107 -5.05 -5.13 6.61
N ASP A 108 -5.75 -5.70 7.59
CA ASP A 108 -6.00 -5.05 8.89
C ASP A 108 -4.72 -4.95 9.73
N ALA A 109 -4.80 -4.21 10.85
CA ALA A 109 -3.70 -3.83 11.71
C ALA A 109 -2.57 -3.03 11.02
N PRO A 110 -2.88 -2.04 10.14
CA PRO A 110 -1.85 -1.26 9.45
C PRO A 110 -1.13 -0.30 10.41
N VAL A 111 0.06 0.15 10.01
CA VAL A 111 0.92 1.05 10.80
C VAL A 111 0.21 2.35 11.19
N SER A 112 -0.39 3.03 10.21
CA SER A 112 -0.89 4.41 10.37
C SER A 112 -2.24 4.64 9.71
N ARG A 113 -3.01 3.58 9.46
CA ARG A 113 -4.35 3.62 8.87
C ARG A 113 -5.35 2.92 9.80
N THR A 114 -6.64 3.07 9.54
CA THR A 114 -7.69 2.26 10.19
C THR A 114 -7.85 0.92 9.48
N ASP A 115 -8.49 -0.03 10.18
CA ASP A 115 -9.01 -1.24 9.57
C ASP A 115 -10.22 -0.91 8.67
N TYR A 116 -10.49 -1.77 7.70
CA TYR A 116 -11.53 -1.51 6.71
C TYR A 116 -12.93 -1.36 7.31
N TYR A 117 -13.30 -2.25 8.24
CA TYR A 117 -14.64 -2.25 8.83
C TYR A 117 -14.84 -1.28 10.00
N THR A 118 -13.80 -0.56 10.44
CA THR A 118 -13.89 0.32 11.62
C THR A 118 -14.03 1.81 11.29
N ASN A 119 -13.92 2.18 10.02
CA ASN A 119 -13.95 3.58 9.58
C ASN A 119 -14.67 3.77 8.25
N ASN A 120 -15.92 3.33 8.14
CA ASN A 120 -16.73 3.49 6.92
C ASN A 120 -16.01 3.03 5.63
N ARG A 121 -15.26 1.91 5.70
CA ARG A 121 -14.49 1.36 4.56
C ARG A 121 -13.36 2.27 4.07
N ASN A 122 -12.95 3.26 4.86
CA ASN A 122 -11.79 4.11 4.62
C ASN A 122 -10.60 3.59 5.44
N ASP A 123 -9.86 2.66 4.86
CA ASP A 123 -8.61 2.12 5.42
C ASP A 123 -7.36 2.74 4.78
N TYR A 124 -7.49 3.73 3.90
CA TYR A 124 -6.37 4.32 3.16
C TYR A 124 -5.95 5.70 3.67
N THR A 125 -6.88 6.44 4.28
CA THR A 125 -6.59 7.77 4.86
C THR A 125 -5.69 7.64 6.08
N SER A 126 -4.67 8.51 6.15
CA SER A 126 -3.74 8.56 7.28
C SER A 126 -4.48 8.81 8.60
N GLN A 127 -4.10 8.07 9.62
CA GLN A 127 -4.56 8.17 11.00
C GLN A 127 -3.37 8.55 11.89
N PRO A 128 -3.11 9.86 12.08
CA PRO A 128 -1.92 10.33 12.79
C PRO A 128 -1.80 9.79 14.22
N ALA A 129 -2.91 9.41 14.86
CA ALA A 129 -2.90 8.84 16.20
C ALA A 129 -2.09 7.52 16.29
N PHE A 130 -2.19 6.65 15.29
CA PHE A 130 -1.43 5.39 15.27
C PHE A 130 0.05 5.65 14.97
N PHE A 131 0.37 6.57 14.06
CA PHE A 131 1.76 6.96 13.86
C PHE A 131 2.37 7.62 15.11
N LYS A 132 1.60 8.45 15.84
CA LYS A 132 2.02 9.00 17.14
C LYS A 132 2.24 7.92 18.18
N GLN A 133 1.47 6.81 18.15
CA GLN A 133 1.74 5.65 19.01
C GLN A 133 3.11 5.05 18.70
N LEU A 134 3.47 4.86 17.42
CA LEU A 134 4.80 4.40 17.02
C LEU A 134 5.92 5.34 17.52
N VAL A 135 5.77 6.65 17.28
CA VAL A 135 6.73 7.68 17.75
C VAL A 135 6.85 7.64 19.28
N GLY A 136 5.74 7.46 20.00
CA GLY A 136 5.74 7.36 21.46
C GLY A 136 6.47 6.13 21.99
N ILE A 137 6.43 5.00 21.27
CA ILE A 137 7.17 3.78 21.62
C ILE A 137 8.67 3.96 21.36
N ALA A 138 9.02 4.58 20.23
CA ALA A 138 10.40 4.93 19.90
C ALA A 138 11.04 5.82 20.97
N GLY A 139 10.26 6.76 21.52
CA GLY A 139 10.74 7.70 22.53
C GLY A 139 11.73 8.71 21.95
N PRO A 140 12.45 9.47 22.81
CA PRO A 140 13.44 10.43 22.35
C PRO A 140 14.61 9.70 21.68
N HIS A 141 15.01 10.18 20.50
CA HIS A 141 16.17 9.66 19.80
C HIS A 141 17.44 9.92 20.62
N LYS A 142 18.20 8.84 20.87
CA LYS A 142 19.54 8.91 21.45
C LYS A 142 20.52 8.91 20.29
N GLY A 143 21.40 9.91 20.23
CA GLY A 143 22.36 10.03 19.13
C GLY A 143 23.21 8.76 19.00
N GLY A 144 23.28 8.21 17.79
CA GLY A 144 24.00 6.97 17.48
C GLY A 144 23.16 5.69 17.50
N GLU A 145 21.86 5.76 17.83
CA GLU A 145 20.95 4.60 17.84
C GLU A 145 19.73 4.83 16.93
N ASP A 146 19.31 3.82 16.16
CA ASP A 146 18.09 3.91 15.36
C ASP A 146 16.84 4.01 16.24
N ALA A 147 16.10 5.13 16.13
CA ALA A 147 14.90 5.36 16.93
C ALA A 147 13.77 4.34 16.66
N TYR A 148 13.72 3.79 15.44
CA TYR A 148 12.68 2.86 15.01
C TYR A 148 13.14 1.40 14.96
N ALA A 149 14.06 0.97 15.83
CA ALA A 149 14.57 -0.40 15.86
C ALA A 149 13.48 -1.50 15.79
N ARG A 150 13.86 -2.72 15.39
CA ARG A 150 12.92 -3.84 15.15
C ARG A 150 12.01 -4.11 16.34
N GLU A 151 12.51 -3.94 17.56
CA GLU A 151 11.75 -4.12 18.80
C GLU A 151 10.64 -3.06 18.96
N VAL A 152 10.90 -1.82 18.55
CA VAL A 152 9.92 -0.73 18.52
C VAL A 152 8.81 -1.07 17.52
N LEU A 153 9.17 -1.52 16.32
CA LEU A 153 8.22 -1.92 15.28
C LEU A 153 7.40 -3.15 15.67
N ALA A 154 8.03 -4.18 16.25
CA ALA A 154 7.35 -5.39 16.71
C ALA A 154 6.36 -5.07 17.84
N ARG A 155 6.75 -4.20 18.78
CA ARG A 155 5.86 -3.71 19.84
C ARG A 155 4.68 -2.93 19.26
N HIS A 156 4.93 -2.02 18.33
CA HIS A 156 3.87 -1.27 17.66
C HIS A 156 2.91 -2.20 16.91
N ARG A 157 3.43 -3.15 16.13
CA ARG A 157 2.62 -4.14 15.39
C ARG A 157 1.74 -4.97 16.32
N THR A 158 2.26 -5.37 17.49
CA THR A 158 1.49 -6.07 18.53
C THR A 158 0.34 -5.22 19.05
N LEU A 159 0.57 -3.93 19.32
CA LEU A 159 -0.49 -3.02 19.75
C LEU A 159 -1.53 -2.77 18.67
N ARG A 160 -1.12 -2.65 17.40
CA ARG A 160 -2.04 -2.54 16.26
C ARG A 160 -2.90 -3.79 16.11
N PHE A 161 -2.30 -4.98 16.17
CA PHE A 161 -3.00 -6.25 16.11
C PHE A 161 -4.03 -6.38 17.24
N ASN A 162 -3.63 -6.11 18.49
CA ASN A 162 -4.54 -6.18 19.64
C ASN A 162 -5.66 -5.15 19.56
N HIS A 163 -5.37 -3.93 19.08
CA HIS A 163 -6.40 -2.93 18.83
C HIS A 163 -7.40 -3.45 17.81
N SER A 164 -6.94 -3.90 16.64
CA SER A 164 -7.77 -4.43 15.57
C SER A 164 -8.65 -5.59 16.02
N THR A 165 -8.09 -6.61 16.70
CA THR A 165 -8.89 -7.74 17.20
C THR A 165 -9.91 -7.35 18.27
N SER A 166 -9.64 -6.28 19.03
CA SER A 166 -10.57 -5.78 20.07
C SER A 166 -11.68 -4.86 19.55
N THR A 167 -11.46 -4.18 18.41
CA THR A 167 -12.37 -3.13 17.91
C THR A 167 -13.03 -3.46 16.57
N ASN A 168 -12.49 -4.42 15.81
CA ASN A 168 -13.00 -4.85 14.52
C ASN A 168 -13.60 -6.27 14.61
N LEU A 169 -14.93 -6.37 14.66
CA LEU A 169 -15.64 -7.67 14.65
C LEU A 169 -15.42 -8.49 13.37
N TYR A 170 -14.92 -7.85 12.31
CA TYR A 170 -14.62 -8.45 11.02
C TYR A 170 -13.11 -8.50 10.75
N PHE A 171 -12.29 -8.48 11.82
CA PHE A 171 -10.83 -8.54 11.69
C PHE A 171 -10.39 -9.70 10.81
N PHE A 172 -9.59 -9.39 9.78
CA PHE A 172 -9.06 -10.40 8.88
C PHE A 172 -7.62 -10.13 8.47
N LEU A 173 -6.78 -11.16 8.61
CA LEU A 173 -5.39 -11.14 8.22
C LEU A 173 -5.19 -12.09 7.02
N SER A 174 -5.33 -11.56 5.80
CA SER A 174 -5.15 -12.35 4.59
C SER A 174 -3.70 -12.82 4.42
N ALA A 175 -3.49 -13.92 3.71
CA ALA A 175 -2.16 -14.49 3.52
C ALA A 175 -1.19 -13.49 2.85
N PHE A 176 -1.64 -12.75 1.84
CA PHE A 176 -0.79 -11.74 1.18
C PHE A 176 -0.90 -10.37 1.87
N GLY A 177 -2.08 -9.74 1.84
CA GLY A 177 -2.27 -8.40 2.41
C GLY A 177 -1.95 -8.31 3.91
N GLY A 178 -2.34 -9.31 4.70
CA GLY A 178 -2.10 -9.34 6.14
C GLY A 178 -0.71 -9.84 6.55
N LEU A 179 -0.26 -11.02 6.07
CA LEU A 179 1.01 -11.58 6.50
C LEU A 179 2.22 -10.98 5.78
N VAL A 180 2.10 -10.68 4.47
CA VAL A 180 3.20 -10.13 3.68
C VAL A 180 3.18 -8.60 3.73
N VAL A 181 2.11 -7.96 3.23
CA VAL A 181 2.10 -6.50 3.04
C VAL A 181 2.11 -5.74 4.37
N THR A 182 1.24 -6.08 5.33
CA THR A 182 1.22 -5.39 6.64
C THR A 182 2.52 -5.59 7.44
N THR A 183 3.17 -6.74 7.30
CA THR A 183 4.48 -7.00 7.95
C THR A 183 5.59 -6.21 7.26
N ALA A 184 5.71 -6.30 5.93
CA ALA A 184 6.68 -5.54 5.15
C ALA A 184 6.52 -4.02 5.36
N ALA A 185 5.29 -3.52 5.51
CA ALA A 185 5.01 -2.11 5.77
C ALA A 185 5.60 -1.62 7.11
N HIS A 186 5.74 -2.47 8.13
CA HIS A 186 6.46 -2.12 9.35
C HIS A 186 7.98 -2.15 9.09
N ASP A 187 8.48 -3.17 8.40
CA ASP A 187 9.92 -3.35 8.17
C ASP A 187 10.54 -2.30 7.22
N PHE A 188 9.78 -1.78 6.25
CA PHE A 188 10.23 -0.69 5.37
C PHE A 188 10.50 0.63 6.11
N ILE A 189 10.10 0.76 7.37
CA ILE A 189 10.42 1.94 8.19
C ILE A 189 11.91 1.96 8.58
N VAL A 190 12.54 0.79 8.72
CA VAL A 190 13.95 0.65 9.11
C VAL A 190 14.87 0.22 7.99
N ASN A 191 14.33 -0.40 6.94
CA ASN A 191 15.08 -0.81 5.76
C ASN A 191 14.52 -0.08 4.51
N PRO A 192 14.69 1.25 4.42
CA PRO A 192 14.25 2.03 3.26
C PRO A 192 15.06 1.75 2.00
#